data_AF-A0A7W7BSU7-F1
#
_entry.id   AF-A0A7W7BSU7-F1
#
_cell.length_a   1.000
_cell.length_b   1.000
_cell.length_c   1.000
_cell.angle_alpha   90.00
_cell.angle_beta   90.00
_cell.angle_gamma   90.00
#
_symmetry.space_group_name_H-M   'P 1'
#
loop_
_entity.id
_entity.type
_entity.pdbx_description
1 polymer ?
#
loop_
_entity_poly.entity_id
_entity_poly.type
_entity_poly.pdbx_seq_one_letter_code
_entity_poly.pdbx_strand_id
1 'polypeptide(L)'
;MTAATLAAAVATLADAFDAYTLHDVGPALSCHEADALADVFTAAGLEDAAERVRDFHALGDSEEEGDDPDHVERAQTARERQGLAA
;
A
#
# COMPACT_ATOMS: atom_id res chain seq x y z
N MET A 1 4.99 11.58 -24.34
CA MET A 1 5.56 11.29 -23.01
C MET A 1 6.69 10.29 -23.19
N THR A 2 7.86 10.54 -22.62
CA THR A 2 8.99 9.59 -22.70
C THR A 2 8.98 8.65 -21.50
N ALA A 3 9.67 7.52 -21.59
CA ALA A 3 9.82 6.58 -20.47
C ALA A 3 10.45 7.26 -19.23
N ALA A 4 11.41 8.17 -19.44
CA ALA A 4 12.04 8.93 -18.36
C ALA A 4 11.04 9.87 -17.65
N THR A 5 10.16 10.54 -18.39
CA THR A 5 9.12 11.39 -17.79
C THR A 5 8.11 10.57 -16.99
N LEU A 6 7.73 9.38 -17.49
CA LEU A 6 6.83 8.49 -16.75
C LEU A 6 7.47 7.98 -15.46
N ALA A 7 8.73 7.52 -15.52
CA ALA A 7 9.46 7.07 -14.33
C ALA A 7 9.59 8.17 -13.27
N ALA A 8 9.89 9.41 -13.68
CA ALA A 8 9.94 10.55 -12.77
C ALA A 8 8.58 10.85 -12.13
N ALA A 9 7.49 10.75 -12.89
CA ALA A 9 6.14 10.94 -12.37
C ALA A 9 5.77 9.86 -11.35
N VAL A 10 6.11 8.59 -11.62
CA VAL A 10 5.87 7.49 -10.67
C VAL A 10 6.71 7.64 -9.41
N ALA A 11 7.96 8.09 -9.51
CA ALA A 11 8.78 8.40 -8.33
C ALA A 11 8.17 9.52 -7.49
N THR A 12 7.71 10.61 -8.12
CA THR A 12 7.00 11.69 -7.42
C THR A 12 5.71 11.20 -6.75
N LEU A 13 5.00 10.27 -7.40
CA LEU A 13 3.82 9.65 -6.83
C LEU A 13 4.17 8.79 -5.61
N ALA A 14 5.23 7.98 -5.68
CA ALA A 14 5.70 7.17 -4.55
C ALA A 14 6.16 8.01 -3.36
N ASP A 15 6.75 9.19 -3.61
CA ASP A 15 7.09 10.16 -2.56
C ASP A 15 5.83 10.79 -1.94
N ALA A 16 4.77 11.02 -2.73
CA ALA A 16 3.50 11.55 -2.22
C ALA A 16 2.72 10.50 -1.40
N PHE A 17 2.82 9.22 -1.75
CA PHE A 17 2.32 8.10 -0.96
C PHE A 17 3.37 7.64 0.07
N ASP A 18 3.82 8.58 0.89
CA ASP A 18 4.65 8.28 2.06
C ASP A 18 3.85 7.59 3.16
N ALA A 19 4.55 7.17 4.24
CA ALA A 19 3.91 6.47 5.35
C ALA A 19 2.82 7.31 6.04
N TYR A 20 2.98 8.63 6.09
CA TYR A 20 1.99 9.52 6.70
C TYR A 20 0.71 9.60 5.86
N THR A 21 0.87 9.84 4.56
CA THR A 21 -0.26 9.89 3.63
C THR A 21 -0.99 8.55 3.58
N LEU A 22 -0.23 7.45 3.49
CA LEU A 22 -0.79 6.10 3.46
C LEU A 22 -1.48 5.69 4.76
N HIS A 23 -1.03 6.18 5.91
CA HIS A 23 -1.77 5.99 7.16
C HIS A 23 -3.19 6.55 7.07
N ASP A 24 -3.36 7.71 6.44
CA ASP A 24 -4.66 8.38 6.36
C ASP A 24 -5.53 7.85 5.21
N VAL A 25 -4.93 7.57 4.05
CA VAL A 25 -5.69 7.18 2.84
C VAL A 25 -5.71 5.68 2.59
N GLY A 26 -4.70 4.94 3.04
CA GLY A 26 -4.56 3.50 2.80
C GLY A 26 -5.79 2.70 3.24
N PRO A 27 -6.30 2.89 4.48
CA PRO A 27 -7.53 2.26 4.94
C PRO A 27 -8.79 2.59 4.11
N ALA A 28 -8.80 3.72 3.41
CA ALA A 28 -9.93 4.17 2.61
C ALA A 28 -9.85 3.72 1.14
N LEU A 29 -8.72 3.19 0.69
CA LEU A 29 -8.60 2.58 -0.63
C LEU A 29 -9.40 1.28 -0.65
N SER A 30 -10.04 0.98 -1.77
CA SER A 30 -10.48 -0.39 -2.04
C SER A 30 -9.28 -1.30 -2.33
N CYS A 31 -9.42 -2.61 -2.13
CA CYS A 31 -8.36 -3.57 -2.43
C CYS A 31 -7.84 -3.44 -3.87
N HIS A 32 -8.74 -3.22 -4.83
CA HIS A 32 -8.37 -3.04 -6.24
C HIS A 32 -7.54 -1.78 -6.47
N GLU A 33 -7.82 -0.68 -5.76
CA GLU A 33 -7.05 0.57 -5.86
C GLU A 33 -5.67 0.42 -5.21
N ALA A 34 -5.62 -0.22 -4.04
CA ALA A 34 -4.36 -0.51 -3.35
C ALA A 34 -3.46 -1.43 -4.19
N ASP A 35 -4.01 -2.50 -4.77
CA ASP A 35 -3.28 -3.43 -5.64
C ASP A 35 -2.81 -2.75 -6.93
N ALA A 36 -3.68 -1.98 -7.60
CA ALA A 36 -3.29 -1.26 -8.81
C ALA A 36 -2.16 -0.25 -8.56
N LEU A 37 -2.20 0.46 -7.42
CA LEU A 37 -1.14 1.38 -7.04
C LEU A 37 0.17 0.65 -6.71
N ALA A 38 0.09 -0.47 -5.97
CA ALA A 38 1.24 -1.29 -5.65
C ALA A 38 1.87 -1.93 -6.91
N ASP A 39 1.06 -2.32 -7.89
CA ASP A 39 1.52 -2.86 -9.18
C ASP A 39 2.24 -1.80 -10.01
N VAL A 40 1.75 -0.55 -10.01
CA VAL A 40 2.45 0.58 -10.66
C VAL A 40 3.82 0.81 -10.04
N PHE A 41 3.92 0.79 -8.70
CA PHE A 41 5.21 0.93 -8.01
C PHE A 41 6.14 -0.26 -8.26
N THR A 42 5.61 -1.48 -8.26
CA THR A 42 6.37 -2.70 -8.59
C THR A 42 6.91 -2.64 -10.02
N ALA A 43 6.08 -2.26 -11.00
CA ALA A 43 6.48 -2.11 -12.39
C ALA A 43 7.56 -1.02 -12.60
N ALA A 44 7.65 -0.06 -11.68
CA ALA A 44 8.67 0.98 -11.65
C ALA A 44 9.94 0.61 -10.85
N GLY A 45 10.00 -0.58 -10.23
CA GLY A 45 11.11 -1.00 -9.37
C GLY A 45 11.15 -0.27 -8.04
N LEU A 46 9.98 0.05 -7.48
CA LEU A 46 9.79 0.73 -6.19
C LEU A 46 9.09 -0.22 -5.21
N GLU A 47 9.71 -1.37 -4.95
CA GLU A 47 9.13 -2.46 -4.15
C GLU A 47 8.76 -2.01 -2.73
N ASP A 48 9.60 -1.20 -2.08
CA ASP A 48 9.33 -0.66 -0.74
C ASP A 48 8.10 0.25 -0.70
N ALA A 49 7.80 0.95 -1.80
CA ALA A 49 6.60 1.77 -1.92
C ALA A 49 5.36 0.89 -2.13
N ALA A 50 5.47 -0.14 -2.97
CA ALA A 50 4.41 -1.12 -3.19
C ALA A 50 4.04 -1.86 -1.89
N GLU A 51 5.04 -2.27 -1.12
CA GLU A 51 4.82 -2.94 0.18
C GLU A 51 4.14 -2.01 1.18
N ARG A 52 4.58 -0.75 1.30
CA ARG A 52 3.92 0.23 2.17
C ARG A 52 2.45 0.43 1.82
N VAL A 53 2.10 0.52 0.54
CA VAL A 53 0.69 0.66 0.12
C VAL A 53 -0.14 -0.52 0.66
N ARG A 54 0.35 -1.75 0.48
CA ARG A 54 -0.34 -2.97 0.95
C ARG A 54 -0.46 -3.00 2.47
N ASP A 55 0.61 -2.66 3.17
CA ASP A 55 0.64 -2.65 4.64
C ASP A 55 -0.36 -1.66 5.22
N PHE A 56 -0.33 -0.42 4.75
CA PHE A 56 -1.21 0.63 5.27
C PHE A 56 -2.67 0.43 4.86
N HIS A 57 -2.92 -0.15 3.68
CA HIS A 57 -4.27 -0.58 3.31
C HIS A 57 -4.80 -1.64 4.29
N ALA A 58 -3.98 -2.65 4.59
CA ALA A 58 -4.37 -3.73 5.47
C ALA A 58 -4.61 -3.29 6.94
N LEU A 59 -4.10 -2.12 7.38
CA LEU A 59 -4.42 -1.57 8.71
C LEU A 59 -5.90 -1.21 8.87
N GLY A 60 -6.55 -0.79 7.78
CA GLY A 60 -7.98 -0.47 7.74
C GLY A 60 -8.89 -1.68 7.89
N ASP A 61 -8.34 -2.88 7.73
CA ASP A 61 -9.08 -4.13 7.78
C ASP A 61 -9.33 -4.52 9.25
N SER A 62 -10.29 -3.86 9.87
CA SER A 62 -10.82 -4.21 11.19
C SER A 62 -11.77 -5.41 11.04
N GLU A 63 -11.22 -6.63 11.06
CA GLU A 63 -11.83 -7.95 11.38
C GLU A 63 -13.24 -8.33 10.85
N GLU A 64 -13.93 -7.50 10.06
CA GLU A 64 -15.34 -7.70 9.71
C GLU A 64 -15.64 -7.60 8.21
N GLU A 65 -14.71 -7.14 7.35
CA GLU A 65 -14.97 -6.96 5.92
C GLU A 65 -13.83 -7.46 5.02
N GLY A 66 -13.40 -8.70 5.20
CA GLY A 66 -12.47 -9.36 4.29
C GLY A 66 -12.59 -10.88 4.35
N ASP A 67 -13.40 -11.47 3.47
CA ASP A 67 -13.55 -12.93 3.31
C ASP A 67 -12.32 -13.58 2.60
N ASP A 68 -11.20 -12.84 2.48
CA ASP A 68 -9.95 -13.27 1.86
C ASP A 68 -8.87 -13.52 2.94
N PRO A 69 -8.48 -14.79 3.18
CA PRO A 69 -7.49 -15.13 4.21
C PRO A 69 -6.11 -14.52 3.97
N ASP A 70 -5.73 -14.23 2.71
CA ASP A 70 -4.44 -13.60 2.39
C ASP A 70 -4.41 -12.13 2.82
N HIS A 71 -5.58 -11.48 2.89
CA HIS A 71 -5.73 -10.08 3.29
C HIS A 71 -5.63 -9.93 4.82
N VAL A 72 -6.26 -10.85 5.56
CA VAL A 72 -6.20 -10.93 7.02
C VAL A 72 -4.78 -11.19 7.51
N GLU A 73 -4.03 -12.10 6.88
CA GLU A 73 -2.64 -12.39 7.23
C GLU A 73 -1.72 -11.16 7.04
N ARG A 74 -1.94 -10.39 5.96
CA ARG A 74 -1.20 -9.15 5.70
C ARG A 74 -1.53 -8.07 6.73
N ALA A 75 -2.79 -7.92 7.11
CA ALA A 75 -3.21 -6.96 8.14
C ALA A 75 -2.55 -7.24 9.49
N GLN A 76 -2.53 -8.50 9.92
CA GLN A 76 -1.87 -8.92 11.15
C GLN A 76 -0.36 -8.67 11.09
N THR A 77 0.29 -9.07 10.00
CA THR A 77 1.73 -8.85 9.78
C THR A 77 2.08 -7.35 9.79
N ALA A 78 1.27 -6.51 9.14
CA ALA A 78 1.46 -5.06 9.12
C ALA A 78 1.35 -4.45 10.52
N ARG A 79 0.37 -4.88 11.33
CA ARG A 79 0.19 -4.44 12.72
C ARG A 79 1.38 -4.82 13.60
N GLU A 80 1.90 -6.04 13.47
CA GLU A 80 3.09 -6.49 14.19
C GLU A 80 4.33 -5.66 13.83
N ARG A 81 4.55 -5.39 12.54
CA ARG A 81 5.67 -4.55 12.07
C ARG A 81 5.62 -3.13 12.59
N GLN A 82 4.43 -2.60 12.84
CA GLN A 82 4.23 -1.25 13.37
C GLN A 82 4.17 -1.20 14.90
N GLY A 83 4.30 -2.34 15.59
CA GLY A 83 4.20 -2.39 17.06
C GLY A 83 2.78 -2.09 17.58
N LEU A 84 1.76 -2.35 16.75
CA LEU A 84 0.35 -2.13 17.04
C LEU A 84 -0.40 -3.43 17.40
N ALA A 85 0.31 -4.56 17.49
CA ALA A 85 -0.24 -5.79 18.05
C ALA A 85 -0.50 -5.61 19.56
N ALA A 86 -1.71 -5.97 20.00
CA ALA A 86 -2.12 -5.89 21.41
C ALA A 86 -1.28 -6.78 22.34
#